data_AF-A0A356NF91-F1
#
_entry.id   AF-A0A356NF91-F1
#
_cell.length_a   1.000
_cell.length_b   1.000
_cell.length_c   1.000
_cell.angle_alpha   90.00
_cell.angle_beta   90.00
_cell.angle_gamma   90.00
#
_symmetry.space_group_name_H-M   'P 1'
#
loop_
_entity.id
_entity.type
_entity.pdbx_description
1 polymer ?
#
loop_
_entity_poly.entity_id
_entity_poly.type
_entity_poly.pdbx_seq_one_letter_code
_entity_poly.pdbx_strand_id
1 'polypeptide(L)'
;MSLLAAPTMGPVVFSSGLTVDSGGCTADFSPGPLLEEFRQARGRQRQRLLNTVLDQGRQLAGVIPTALQAYDPEGDDWAAGSLIQLLMAHGGPTRAEFLLRHPQGWFAAPSAMGQDHQPLQQALATEAFEEADRLTM
;
A
#
# COMPACT_ATOMS: atom_id res chain seq x y z
N MET A 1 -63.58 14.60 15.87
CA MET A 1 -63.55 13.32 16.62
C MET A 1 -62.13 13.09 17.13
N SER A 2 -61.95 12.35 18.24
CA SER A 2 -60.69 11.75 18.77
C SER A 2 -59.40 12.61 18.75
N LEU A 3 -58.82 13.12 19.84
CA LEU A 3 -58.88 12.83 21.29
C LEU A 3 -58.17 11.53 21.74
N LEU A 4 -56.87 11.65 22.04
CA LEU A 4 -56.05 10.98 23.09
C LEU A 4 -54.68 11.70 23.06
N ALA A 5 -54.23 12.44 24.08
CA ALA A 5 -53.77 12.08 25.43
C ALA A 5 -52.23 11.94 25.53
N ALA A 6 -51.61 12.68 26.46
CA ALA A 6 -50.20 12.53 26.83
C ALA A 6 -50.03 11.44 27.91
N PRO A 7 -48.79 11.00 28.20
CA PRO A 7 -48.19 11.47 29.46
C PRO A 7 -46.68 11.77 29.40
N THR A 8 -46.20 12.43 30.46
CA THR A 8 -44.79 12.72 30.77
C THR A 8 -44.23 11.69 31.78
N MET A 9 -42.91 11.70 32.00
CA MET A 9 -42.08 10.77 32.82
C MET A 9 -41.71 9.46 32.09
N GLY A 10 -40.50 8.91 32.24
CA GLY A 10 -39.35 9.35 33.05
C GLY A 10 -38.03 8.68 32.57
N PRO A 11 -36.88 8.97 33.21
CA PRO A 11 -35.58 8.46 32.76
C PRO A 11 -35.41 6.96 33.10
N VAL A 12 -35.06 6.15 32.10
CA VAL A 12 -34.79 4.71 32.28
C VAL A 12 -33.29 4.48 32.41
N VAL A 13 -32.79 4.39 33.65
CA VAL A 13 -31.41 4.00 33.93
C VAL A 13 -31.35 2.46 34.00
N PHE A 14 -30.70 1.83 33.02
CA PHE A 14 -30.32 0.42 33.11
C PHE A 14 -28.87 0.29 33.59
N SER A 15 -28.70 -0.15 34.82
CA SER A 15 -27.41 -0.58 35.37
C SER A 15 -27.19 -2.08 35.15
N SER A 16 -25.95 -2.53 35.36
CA SER A 16 -25.57 -3.93 35.55
C SER A 16 -25.56 -4.82 34.29
N GLY A 17 -24.51 -4.64 33.49
CA GLY A 17 -23.42 -5.62 33.45
C GLY A 17 -23.68 -6.99 32.83
N LEU A 18 -23.06 -7.21 31.67
CA LEU A 18 -22.51 -8.52 31.33
C LEU A 18 -21.05 -8.33 30.90
N THR A 19 -20.12 -8.90 31.67
CA THR A 19 -18.72 -9.04 31.24
C THR A 19 -18.64 -10.16 30.21
N VAL A 20 -18.67 -9.83 28.92
CA VAL A 20 -18.23 -10.77 27.90
C VAL A 20 -16.71 -10.71 27.82
N ASP A 21 -16.04 -11.64 28.49
CA ASP A 21 -14.67 -11.97 28.14
C ASP A 21 -14.66 -12.60 26.74
N SER A 22 -13.75 -12.16 25.88
CA SER A 22 -13.60 -12.62 24.50
C SER A 22 -12.19 -12.31 24.00
N GLY A 23 -11.19 -12.87 24.70
CA GLY A 23 -9.79 -12.78 24.30
C GLY A 23 -9.46 -13.56 23.01
N GLY A 24 -8.28 -13.28 22.44
CA GLY A 24 -7.68 -14.11 21.37
C GLY A 24 -8.24 -13.91 19.95
N CYS A 25 -8.95 -12.81 19.70
CA CYS A 25 -9.45 -12.43 18.36
C CYS A 25 -8.40 -11.66 17.52
N THR A 26 -8.82 -11.03 16.43
CA THR A 26 -7.95 -10.33 15.46
C THR A 26 -7.20 -9.16 16.09
N ALA A 27 -5.86 -9.20 16.05
CA ALA A 27 -5.08 -7.96 16.07
C ALA A 27 -5.42 -7.15 14.81
N ASP A 28 -5.60 -5.83 14.95
CA ASP A 28 -5.80 -4.93 13.81
C ASP A 28 -4.59 -5.01 12.88
N PHE A 29 -4.72 -5.75 11.78
CA PHE A 29 -3.66 -5.85 10.78
C PHE A 29 -3.60 -4.55 9.97
N SER A 30 -2.96 -3.55 10.56
CA SER A 30 -2.50 -2.39 9.82
C SER A 30 -1.41 -2.85 8.84
N PRO A 31 -1.57 -2.61 7.52
CA PRO A 31 -0.54 -2.97 6.54
C PRO A 31 0.71 -2.08 6.63
N GLY A 32 0.64 -0.95 7.34
CA GLY A 32 1.75 -0.02 7.55
C GLY A 32 2.96 -0.64 8.27
N PRO A 33 2.80 -1.19 9.49
CA PRO A 33 3.85 -1.89 10.22
C PRO A 33 4.67 -2.92 9.42
N LEU A 34 4.04 -3.75 8.57
CA LEU A 34 4.79 -4.71 7.74
C LEU A 34 5.65 -4.00 6.68
N LEU A 35 5.10 -2.98 6.02
CA LEU A 35 5.85 -2.20 5.03
C LEU A 35 6.98 -1.39 5.67
N GLU A 36 6.80 -0.92 6.91
CA GLU A 36 7.85 -0.23 7.68
C GLU A 36 8.93 -1.19 8.19
N GLU A 37 8.59 -2.39 8.69
CA GLU A 37 9.60 -3.42 9.00
C GLU A 37 10.37 -3.81 7.73
N PHE A 38 9.68 -4.02 6.61
CA PHE A 38 10.31 -4.29 5.32
C PHE A 38 11.21 -3.15 4.83
N ARG A 39 10.88 -1.89 5.15
CA ARG A 39 11.73 -0.71 4.86
C ARG A 39 12.95 -0.62 5.77
N GLN A 40 12.84 -0.99 7.04
CA GLN A 40 13.95 -0.96 8.01
C GLN A 40 14.88 -2.18 7.89
N ALA A 41 14.36 -3.35 7.54
CA ALA A 41 15.11 -4.61 7.46
C ALA A 41 16.24 -4.57 6.42
N ARG A 42 17.29 -5.36 6.64
CA ARG A 42 18.48 -5.41 5.77
C ARG A 42 18.88 -6.84 5.41
N GLY A 43 19.56 -6.99 4.28
CA GLY A 43 20.09 -8.26 3.77
C GLY A 43 19.06 -9.41 3.80
N ARG A 44 19.46 -10.55 4.38
CA ARG A 44 18.64 -11.78 4.43
C ARG A 44 17.33 -11.64 5.21
N GLN A 45 17.16 -10.66 6.11
CA GLN A 45 15.86 -10.40 6.75
C GLN A 45 14.90 -9.76 5.74
N ARG A 46 15.35 -8.72 5.03
CA ARG A 46 14.54 -8.04 4.01
C ARG A 46 14.10 -8.98 2.90
N GLN A 47 14.98 -9.88 2.45
CA GLN A 47 14.66 -10.91 1.46
C GLN A 47 13.60 -11.91 1.95
N ARG A 48 13.51 -12.17 3.26
CA ARG A 48 12.46 -13.05 3.83
C ARG A 48 11.12 -12.31 3.96
N LEU A 49 11.16 -11.06 4.43
CA LEU A 49 9.98 -10.21 4.53
C LEU A 49 9.37 -9.90 3.15
N LEU A 50 10.18 -9.83 2.09
CA LEU A 50 9.69 -9.70 0.71
C LEU A 50 8.62 -10.75 0.38
N ASN A 51 8.85 -12.02 0.72
CA ASN A 51 7.87 -13.09 0.47
C ASN A 51 6.52 -12.78 1.15
N THR A 52 6.55 -12.39 2.43
CA THR A 52 5.35 -12.02 3.18
C THR A 52 4.65 -10.77 2.61
N VAL A 53 5.42 -9.81 2.09
CA VAL A 53 4.91 -8.63 1.40
C VAL A 53 4.24 -9.01 0.06
N LEU A 54 4.84 -9.91 -0.72
CA LEU A 54 4.27 -10.43 -1.96
C LEU A 54 2.97 -11.23 -1.72
N ASP A 55 2.98 -12.16 -0.76
CA ASP A 55 1.81 -12.98 -0.39
C ASP A 55 0.59 -12.11 -0.01
N GLN A 56 0.84 -10.98 0.65
CA GLN A 56 -0.19 -10.04 1.11
C GLN A 56 -0.48 -8.90 0.12
N GLY A 57 0.09 -8.92 -1.09
CA GLY A 57 0.10 -7.76 -1.99
C GLY A 57 -1.25 -7.10 -2.27
N ARG A 58 -2.34 -7.89 -2.37
CA ARG A 58 -3.70 -7.35 -2.53
C ARG A 58 -4.21 -6.54 -1.33
N GLN A 59 -3.73 -6.83 -0.12
CA GLN A 59 -4.04 -6.09 1.11
C GLN A 59 -3.14 -4.86 1.25
N LEU A 60 -1.89 -4.95 0.80
CA LEU A 60 -0.91 -3.86 0.91
C LEU A 60 -1.08 -2.77 -0.17
N ALA A 61 -1.57 -3.13 -1.37
CA ALA A 61 -1.54 -2.25 -2.54
C ALA A 61 -2.19 -0.86 -2.33
N GLY A 62 -3.25 -0.76 -1.52
CA GLY A 62 -3.90 0.51 -1.21
C GLY A 62 -3.03 1.50 -0.41
N VAL A 63 -2.03 1.02 0.35
CA VAL A 63 -1.13 1.86 1.16
C VAL A 63 0.28 2.01 0.59
N ILE A 64 0.63 1.28 -0.48
CA ILE A 64 1.95 1.37 -1.13
C ILE A 64 2.32 2.82 -1.54
N PRO A 65 1.44 3.65 -2.13
CA PRO A 65 1.77 5.04 -2.46
C PRO A 65 2.04 5.95 -1.25
N THR A 66 1.72 5.50 -0.03
CA THR A 66 2.11 6.17 1.21
C THR A 66 3.44 5.64 1.71
N ALA A 67 3.65 4.32 1.69
CA ALA A 67 4.93 3.70 2.07
C ALA A 67 6.10 4.16 1.18
N LEU A 68 5.87 4.38 -0.13
CA LEU A 68 6.86 4.91 -1.06
C LEU A 68 7.33 6.34 -0.75
N GLN A 69 6.62 7.10 0.10
CA GLN A 69 7.05 8.44 0.53
C GLN A 69 8.22 8.38 1.54
N ALA A 70 8.52 7.21 2.09
CA ALA A 70 9.65 6.97 3.00
C ALA A 70 10.87 6.33 2.29
N TYR A 71 10.84 6.29 0.95
CA TYR A 71 11.93 5.89 0.07
C TYR A 71 12.44 7.10 -0.72
N ASP A 72 13.72 7.07 -1.07
CA ASP A 72 14.36 8.09 -1.91
C ASP A 72 14.12 7.77 -3.40
N PRO A 73 13.48 8.66 -4.20
CA PRO A 73 13.29 8.42 -5.63
C PRO A 73 14.57 8.56 -6.46
N GLU A 74 15.66 9.15 -5.93
CA GLU A 74 16.98 9.18 -6.56
C GLU A 74 17.88 8.01 -6.10
N GLY A 75 17.42 7.21 -5.13
CA GLY A 75 18.18 6.12 -4.49
C GLY A 75 18.08 4.75 -5.16
N ASP A 76 19.03 3.86 -4.84
CA ASP A 76 19.18 2.52 -5.43
C ASP A 76 18.43 1.39 -4.68
N ASP A 77 17.50 1.74 -3.78
CA ASP A 77 16.82 0.75 -2.95
C ASP A 77 15.76 -0.06 -3.73
N TRP A 78 16.18 -1.24 -4.19
CA TRP A 78 15.36 -2.23 -4.91
C TRP A 78 13.99 -2.52 -4.28
N ALA A 79 13.84 -2.36 -2.96
CA ALA A 79 12.57 -2.58 -2.28
C ALA A 79 11.47 -1.59 -2.70
N ALA A 80 11.82 -0.36 -3.12
CA ALA A 80 10.87 0.55 -3.73
C ALA A 80 10.32 -0.01 -5.05
N GLY A 81 11.22 -0.53 -5.91
CA GLY A 81 10.86 -1.20 -7.16
C GLY A 81 9.92 -2.40 -6.95
N SER A 82 10.21 -3.24 -5.95
CA SER A 82 9.34 -4.37 -5.58
C SER A 82 7.93 -3.92 -5.15
N LEU A 83 7.82 -2.81 -4.40
CA LEU A 83 6.50 -2.26 -4.03
C LEU A 83 5.77 -1.66 -5.24
N ILE A 84 6.49 -1.03 -6.18
CA ILE A 84 5.89 -0.52 -7.42
C ILE A 84 5.35 -1.66 -8.29
N GLN A 85 6.10 -2.76 -8.46
CA GLN A 85 5.64 -3.97 -9.16
C GLN A 85 4.40 -4.57 -8.49
N LEU A 86 4.39 -4.66 -7.16
CA LEU A 86 3.25 -5.14 -6.38
C LEU A 86 1.99 -4.24 -6.53
N LEU A 87 2.19 -2.92 -6.62
CA LEU A 87 1.14 -1.96 -6.95
C LEU A 87 0.67 -2.11 -8.41
N MET A 88 1.56 -2.40 -9.37
CA MET A 88 1.17 -2.70 -10.75
C MET A 88 0.34 -3.97 -10.84
N ALA A 89 0.71 -5.02 -10.11
CA ALA A 89 -0.01 -6.29 -10.08
C ALA A 89 -1.40 -6.22 -9.40
N HIS A 90 -1.57 -5.37 -8.38
CA HIS A 90 -2.76 -5.44 -7.50
C HIS A 90 -3.50 -4.11 -7.24
N GLY A 91 -2.93 -2.97 -7.60
CA GLY A 91 -3.42 -1.66 -7.13
C GLY A 91 -4.72 -1.13 -7.73
N GLY A 92 -5.29 -1.74 -8.77
CA GLY A 92 -6.61 -1.35 -9.32
C GLY A 92 -6.74 0.16 -9.59
N PRO A 93 -7.67 0.89 -8.93
CA PRO A 93 -7.76 2.36 -9.00
C PRO A 93 -6.50 3.08 -8.47
N THR A 94 -5.95 2.64 -7.33
CA THR A 94 -4.76 3.22 -6.70
C THR A 94 -3.53 3.15 -7.62
N ARG A 95 -3.44 2.13 -8.48
CA ARG A 95 -2.43 2.03 -9.55
C ARG A 95 -2.60 3.14 -10.59
N ALA A 96 -3.83 3.43 -11.01
CA ALA A 96 -4.10 4.52 -11.97
C ALA A 96 -3.80 5.90 -11.35
N GLU A 97 -4.21 6.13 -10.09
CA GLU A 97 -3.88 7.35 -9.33
C GLU A 97 -2.38 7.54 -9.08
N PHE A 98 -1.61 6.45 -9.03
CA PHE A 98 -0.15 6.50 -8.93
C PHE A 98 0.47 6.87 -10.28
N LEU A 99 0.10 6.20 -11.36
CA LEU A 99 0.60 6.50 -12.72
C LEU A 99 0.25 7.94 -13.16
N LEU A 100 -0.93 8.45 -12.79
CA LEU A 100 -1.34 9.84 -13.05
C LEU A 100 -0.50 10.88 -12.27
N ARG A 101 0.06 10.51 -11.12
CA ARG A 101 0.98 11.38 -10.33
C ARG A 101 2.44 11.23 -10.75
N HIS A 102 2.79 10.11 -11.37
CA HIS A 102 4.14 9.74 -11.76
C HIS A 102 4.23 9.46 -13.28
N PRO A 103 3.89 10.44 -14.15
CA PRO A 103 3.80 10.23 -15.60
C PRO A 103 5.13 9.83 -16.23
N GLN A 104 6.27 10.36 -15.74
CA GLN A 104 7.63 9.98 -16.17
C GLN A 104 8.18 8.75 -15.42
N GLY A 105 7.35 8.03 -14.67
CA GLY A 105 7.78 7.04 -13.68
C GLY A 105 7.98 7.62 -12.29
N TRP A 106 8.28 6.74 -11.33
CA TRP A 106 8.48 7.11 -9.91
C TRP A 106 9.96 7.36 -9.57
N PHE A 107 10.87 6.61 -10.20
CA PHE A 107 12.29 6.75 -10.00
C PHE A 107 12.79 7.99 -10.76
N ALA A 108 13.54 8.84 -10.08
CA ALA A 108 14.19 10.00 -10.68
C ALA A 108 15.44 9.52 -11.42
N ALA A 109 15.32 9.38 -12.75
CA ALA A 109 16.40 8.95 -13.64
C ALA A 109 16.99 10.16 -14.40
N PRO A 110 17.93 10.93 -13.83
CA PRO A 110 18.54 12.08 -14.50
C PRO A 110 19.47 11.64 -15.63
N SER A 111 19.01 11.77 -16.88
CA SER A 111 19.86 11.52 -18.06
C SER A 111 20.68 12.76 -18.43
N ALA A 112 22.01 12.62 -18.42
CA ALA A 112 22.92 13.65 -18.93
C ALA A 112 22.79 13.93 -20.44
N MET A 113 22.07 13.07 -21.18
CA MET A 113 21.75 13.24 -22.60
C MET A 113 20.26 13.54 -22.85
N GLY A 114 19.47 13.76 -21.79
CA GLY A 114 18.03 14.04 -21.92
C GLY A 114 17.19 12.88 -22.44
N GLN A 115 17.64 11.64 -22.26
CA GLN A 115 16.88 10.44 -22.61
C GLN A 115 15.61 10.34 -21.77
N ASP A 116 14.49 9.93 -22.38
CA ASP A 116 13.28 9.59 -21.65
C ASP A 116 13.34 8.13 -21.16
N HIS A 117 13.45 7.96 -19.84
CA HIS A 117 13.45 6.65 -19.20
C HIS A 117 12.05 6.16 -18.80
N GLN A 118 10.98 6.94 -19.08
CA GLN A 118 9.59 6.55 -18.80
C GLN A 118 9.21 5.18 -19.41
N PRO A 119 9.54 4.85 -20.68
CA PRO A 119 9.16 3.55 -21.26
C PRO A 119 9.86 2.37 -20.56
N LEU A 120 11.13 2.56 -20.18
CA LEU A 120 11.91 1.55 -19.46
C LEU A 120 11.38 1.33 -18.05
N GLN A 121 11.08 2.39 -17.31
CA GLN A 121 10.44 2.28 -15.99
C GLN A 121 9.08 1.58 -16.09
N GLN A 122 8.27 1.92 -17.10
CA GLN A 122 6.98 1.28 -17.31
C GLN A 122 7.11 -0.22 -17.62
N ALA A 123 8.06 -0.61 -18.48
CA ALA A 123 8.32 -2.02 -18.80
C ALA A 123 8.78 -2.83 -17.57
N LEU A 124 9.72 -2.28 -16.79
CA LEU A 124 10.23 -2.92 -15.55
C LEU A 124 9.15 -3.03 -14.46
N ALA A 125 8.28 -2.02 -14.33
CA ALA A 125 7.18 -2.02 -13.38
C ALA A 125 6.09 -3.05 -13.69
N THR A 126 5.95 -3.47 -14.95
CA THR A 126 4.99 -4.50 -15.39
C THR A 126 5.65 -5.81 -15.83
N GLU A 127 6.89 -6.08 -15.39
CA GLU A 127 7.62 -7.33 -15.65
C GLU A 127 7.81 -7.66 -17.15
N ALA A 128 7.74 -6.65 -18.02
CA ALA A 128 7.92 -6.78 -19.47
C ALA A 128 9.41 -6.78 -19.83
N PHE A 129 10.16 -7.75 -19.29
CA PHE A 129 11.63 -7.76 -19.36
C PHE A 129 12.19 -7.80 -20.79
N GLU A 130 11.50 -8.46 -21.73
CA GLU A 130 11.87 -8.46 -23.16
C GLU A 130 11.68 -7.09 -23.85
N GLU A 131 10.86 -6.19 -23.29
CA GLU A 131 10.74 -4.80 -23.74
C GLU A 131 11.82 -3.94 -23.07
N ALA A 132 12.04 -4.12 -21.76
CA ALA A 132 13.08 -3.42 -21.02
C ALA A 132 14.49 -3.68 -21.59
N ASP A 133 14.79 -4.92 -21.99
CA ASP A 133 16.04 -5.31 -22.65
C ASP A 133 16.20 -4.57 -24.01
N ARG A 134 15.16 -4.59 -24.86
CA ARG A 134 15.13 -3.87 -26.15
C ARG A 134 15.22 -2.34 -26.01
N LEU A 135 14.82 -1.78 -24.87
CA LEU A 135 14.95 -0.36 -24.54
C LEU A 135 16.34 0.02 -23.98
N THR A 136 17.25 -0.96 -23.81
CA THR A 136 18.58 -0.78 -23.21
C THR A 136 19.73 -1.05 -24.20
N MET A 137 19.43 -1.44 -25.44
CA MET A 137 20.40 -1.70 -26.53
C MET A 137 20.74 -0.45 -27.37
#